data_AF-I7M607-F1
#
_entry.id   AF-I7M607-F1
#
_cell.length_a   1.000
_cell.length_b   1.000
_cell.length_c   1.000
_cell.angle_alpha   90.00
_cell.angle_beta   90.00
_cell.angle_gamma   90.00
#
_symmetry.space_group_name_H-M   'P 1'
#
loop_
_entity.id
_entity.type
_entity.pdbx_description
1 polymer ?
#
loop_
_entity_poly.entity_id
_entity_poly.type
_entity_poly.pdbx_seq_one_letter_code
_entity_poly.pdbx_strand_id
1 'polypeptide(L)'
;MNLKLWAIISAIALLGIGTTVLLQKSHKKHIATIEDFKVCVMKNLFDCNQLKDETEKKNCQSADSYLSGLNSTACSNFSTFMQQSSQDDELNFNSYFQQCFLDQSVSQKVATLSSFYFNKIYIPVYKKCLGF
;
A
#
# COMPACT_ATOMS: atom_id res chain seq x y z
N MET A 1 -36.04 62.92 12.26
CA MET A 1 -34.89 62.79 11.33
C MET A 1 -33.66 62.41 12.12
N ASN A 2 -33.13 61.19 11.94
CA ASN A 2 -31.70 60.90 12.02
C ASN A 2 -31.44 59.62 11.22
N LEU A 3 -31.51 59.79 9.90
CA LEU A 3 -31.37 58.80 8.83
C LEU A 3 -29.93 58.29 8.65
N LYS A 4 -29.11 58.28 9.71
CA LYS A 4 -27.67 58.00 9.65
C LYS A 4 -27.24 56.74 10.41
N LEU A 5 -28.15 56.02 11.08
CA LEU A 5 -27.79 54.85 11.89
C LEU A 5 -28.03 53.48 11.23
N TRP A 6 -28.71 53.41 10.08
CA TRP A 6 -29.05 52.14 9.43
C TRP A 6 -28.09 51.70 8.32
N ALA A 7 -27.13 52.54 7.94
CA ALA A 7 -26.17 52.21 6.87
C ALA A 7 -24.88 51.51 7.37
N ILE A 8 -24.66 51.41 8.69
CA ILE A 8 -23.43 50.84 9.25
C ILE A 8 -23.62 49.37 9.67
N ILE A 9 -24.86 48.93 9.93
CA ILE A 9 -25.13 47.55 10.37
C ILE A 9 -25.14 46.56 9.18
N SER A 10 -25.40 47.02 7.95
CA SER A 10 -25.44 46.15 6.76
C SER A 10 -24.06 45.82 6.18
N ALA A 11 -22.98 46.45 6.65
CA ALA A 11 -21.62 46.20 6.12
C ALA A 11 -20.84 45.14 6.90
N ILE A 12 -21.30 44.72 8.09
CA ILE A 12 -20.61 43.70 8.92
C ILE A 12 -21.24 42.29 8.76
N ALA A 13 -22.39 42.18 8.11
CA ALA A 13 -23.03 40.89 7.81
C ALA A 13 -22.45 40.19 6.56
N LEU A 14 -21.48 40.80 5.87
CA LEU A 14 -20.93 40.33 4.58
C LEU A 14 -19.40 40.16 4.59
N LEU A 15 -18.80 39.94 5.75
CA LEU A 15 -17.41 39.53 5.86
C LEU A 15 -17.31 38.24 6.68
N GLY A 16 -17.21 37.12 5.97
CA GLY A 16 -16.45 35.98 6.46
C GLY A 16 -17.23 34.86 7.14
N ILE A 17 -18.37 34.43 6.61
CA ILE A 17 -18.73 33.00 6.69
C ILE A 17 -17.82 32.28 5.69
N GLY A 18 -16.53 32.20 6.01
CA GLY A 18 -15.53 31.72 5.07
C GLY A 18 -14.32 31.27 5.85
N THR A 19 -14.16 29.95 5.91
CA THR A 19 -13.13 29.21 6.66
C THR A 19 -13.40 29.24 8.16
N THR A 20 -13.89 28.17 8.78
CA THR A 20 -13.18 26.90 8.93
C THR A 20 -14.15 25.72 8.97
N VAL A 21 -14.55 25.20 7.81
CA VAL A 21 -14.54 23.74 7.68
C VAL A 21 -13.09 23.41 7.35
N LEU A 22 -12.24 23.42 8.39
CA LEU A 22 -11.04 22.61 8.34
C LEU A 22 -11.56 21.19 8.16
N LEU A 23 -11.56 20.76 6.90
CA LEU A 23 -11.67 19.38 6.50
C LEU A 23 -10.59 18.67 7.32
N GLN A 24 -10.96 18.17 8.51
CA GLN A 24 -10.25 17.08 9.14
C GLN A 24 -10.45 15.92 8.19
N LYS A 25 -9.63 15.89 7.15
CA LYS A 25 -9.33 14.69 6.38
C LYS A 25 -8.62 13.81 7.38
N SER A 26 -9.40 13.20 8.26
CA SER A 26 -9.02 12.01 8.99
C SER A 26 -8.70 11.03 7.88
N HIS A 27 -7.43 11.01 7.47
CA HIS A 27 -6.86 9.90 6.75
C HIS A 27 -6.96 8.74 7.73
N LYS A 28 -8.16 8.16 7.88
CA LYS A 28 -8.32 6.83 8.43
C LYS A 28 -7.34 6.01 7.63
N LYS A 29 -6.26 5.59 8.28
CA LYS A 29 -5.25 4.73 7.69
C LYS A 29 -6.03 3.55 7.13
N HIS A 30 -6.12 3.48 5.80
CA HIS A 30 -6.85 2.40 5.16
C HIS A 30 -6.13 1.11 5.54
N ILE A 31 -6.84 0.25 6.25
CA ILE A 31 -6.35 -1.07 6.64
C ILE A 31 -6.61 -1.95 5.42
N ALA A 32 -5.54 -2.34 4.72
CA ALA A 32 -5.66 -3.19 3.55
C ALA A 32 -6.21 -4.57 3.95
N THR A 33 -7.30 -4.98 3.32
CA THR A 33 -7.88 -6.32 3.48
C THR A 33 -7.22 -7.33 2.53
N ILE A 34 -7.52 -8.61 2.72
CA ILE A 34 -7.11 -9.67 1.79
C ILE A 34 -7.67 -9.41 0.38
N GLU A 35 -8.91 -8.92 0.27
CA GLU A 35 -9.53 -8.59 -1.02
C GLU A 35 -8.82 -7.40 -1.70
N ASP A 36 -8.56 -6.32 -0.95
CA ASP A 36 -7.85 -5.15 -1.47
C ASP A 36 -6.51 -5.54 -2.10
N PHE A 37 -5.78 -6.43 -1.40
CA PHE A 37 -4.52 -6.95 -1.88
C PHE A 37 -4.67 -7.77 -3.15
N LYS A 38 -5.59 -8.74 -3.19
CA LYS A 38 -5.83 -9.55 -4.40
C LYS A 38 -6.16 -8.68 -5.62
N VAL A 39 -7.09 -7.73 -5.46
CA VAL A 39 -7.47 -6.78 -6.51
C VAL A 39 -6.27 -5.94 -6.96
N CYS A 40 -5.42 -5.52 -6.04
CA CYS A 40 -4.23 -4.76 -6.38
C CYS A 40 -3.15 -5.60 -7.09
N VAL A 41 -2.89 -6.83 -6.65
CA VAL A 41 -1.92 -7.74 -7.29
C VAL A 41 -2.35 -8.06 -8.72
N MET A 42 -3.64 -8.30 -8.96
CA MET A 42 -4.17 -8.55 -10.31
C MET A 42 -3.90 -7.40 -11.28
N LYS A 43 -3.78 -6.16 -10.80
CA LYS A 43 -3.45 -4.98 -11.62
C LYS A 43 -1.95 -4.82 -11.87
N ASN A 44 -1.10 -5.52 -11.12
CA ASN A 44 0.36 -5.44 -11.16
C ASN A 44 1.00 -6.77 -11.58
N LEU A 45 0.31 -7.55 -12.43
CA LEU A 45 0.83 -8.80 -12.95
C LEU A 45 1.94 -8.54 -13.97
N PHE A 46 3.18 -8.72 -13.53
CA PHE A 46 4.34 -8.79 -14.40
C PHE A 46 5.01 -10.15 -14.22
N ASP A 47 5.35 -10.80 -15.34
CA ASP A 47 6.01 -12.10 -15.36
C ASP A 47 7.45 -11.92 -15.87
N CYS A 48 8.43 -12.48 -15.15
CA CYS A 48 9.82 -12.52 -15.57
C CYS A 48 10.03 -13.10 -16.99
N ASN A 49 9.12 -13.95 -17.47
CA ASN A 49 9.16 -14.51 -18.82
C ASN A 49 8.97 -13.49 -19.93
N GLN A 50 8.49 -12.28 -19.62
CA GLN A 50 8.35 -11.19 -20.57
C GLN A 50 9.68 -10.49 -20.90
N LEU A 51 10.74 -10.76 -20.13
CA LEU A 51 12.07 -10.21 -20.36
C LEU A 51 12.75 -10.90 -21.56
N LYS A 52 13.33 -10.10 -22.45
CA LYS A 52 14.09 -10.57 -23.62
C LYS A 52 15.55 -10.89 -23.29
N ASP A 53 16.12 -10.21 -22.31
CA ASP A 53 17.48 -10.48 -21.86
C ASP A 53 17.49 -11.71 -20.94
N GLU A 54 18.20 -12.76 -21.36
CA GLU A 54 18.22 -14.03 -20.64
C GLU A 54 18.91 -13.94 -19.27
N THR A 55 19.85 -13.00 -19.09
CA THR A 55 20.51 -12.79 -17.80
C THR A 55 19.56 -12.11 -16.82
N GLU A 56 18.89 -11.03 -17.24
CA GLU A 56 17.89 -10.31 -16.45
C GLU A 56 16.71 -11.21 -16.10
N LYS A 57 16.27 -12.05 -17.05
CA LYS A 57 15.23 -13.06 -16.84
C LYS A 57 15.62 -14.07 -15.74
N LYS A 58 16.82 -14.65 -15.80
CA LYS A 58 17.32 -15.58 -14.77
C LYS A 58 17.42 -14.91 -13.39
N ASN A 59 17.89 -13.67 -13.35
CA ASN A 59 17.97 -12.90 -12.11
C ASN A 59 16.57 -12.62 -11.53
N CYS A 60 15.62 -12.23 -12.39
CA CYS A 60 14.22 -12.03 -12.03
C CYS A 60 13.59 -13.32 -11.46
N GLN A 61 13.76 -14.45 -12.14
CA GLN A 61 13.27 -15.76 -11.69
C GLN A 61 13.93 -16.21 -10.37
N SER A 62 15.20 -15.86 -10.16
CA SER A 62 15.91 -16.15 -8.91
C SER A 62 15.34 -15.35 -7.74
N ALA A 63 14.99 -14.08 -7.96
CA ALA A 63 14.30 -13.25 -6.96
C ALA A 63 12.90 -13.77 -6.65
N ASP A 64 12.16 -14.20 -7.67
CA ASP A 64 10.84 -14.81 -7.53
C ASP A 64 10.87 -16.12 -6.73
N SER A 65 11.82 -16.99 -7.07
CA SER A 65 12.04 -18.28 -6.39
C SER A 65 12.45 -18.08 -4.93
N TYR A 66 13.26 -17.05 -4.64
CA TYR A 66 13.64 -16.70 -3.27
C TYR A 66 12.43 -16.31 -2.43
N LEU A 67 11.54 -15.45 -2.95
CA LEU A 67 10.32 -15.05 -2.24
C LEU A 67 9.35 -16.21 -2.03
N SER A 68 9.18 -17.05 -3.07
CA SER A 68 8.33 -18.24 -3.00
C SER A 68 8.88 -19.30 -2.03
N GLY A 69 10.19 -19.31 -1.79
CA GLY A 69 10.87 -20.24 -0.89
C GLY A 69 11.03 -19.75 0.55
N LEU A 70 10.46 -18.59 0.92
CA LEU A 70 10.54 -18.09 2.30
C LEU A 70 9.80 -19.04 3.26
N ASN A 71 10.52 -19.51 4.28
CA ASN A 71 10.01 -20.50 5.24
C ASN A 71 10.16 -20.06 6.70
N SER A 72 10.22 -18.76 6.95
CA SER A 72 10.25 -18.22 8.31
C SER A 72 8.95 -18.52 9.06
N THR A 73 8.99 -18.50 10.39
CA THR A 73 7.78 -18.66 11.22
C THR A 73 6.69 -17.65 10.83
N ALA A 74 7.07 -16.41 10.51
CA ALA A 74 6.13 -15.39 10.03
C ALA A 74 5.46 -15.78 8.71
N CYS A 75 6.21 -16.36 7.77
CA CYS A 75 5.65 -16.83 6.50
C CYS A 75 4.72 -18.03 6.68
N SER A 76 5.06 -18.98 7.56
CA SER A 76 4.18 -20.10 7.90
C SER A 76 2.88 -19.63 8.57
N ASN A 77 2.98 -18.67 9.50
CA ASN A 77 1.82 -18.05 10.14
C ASN A 77 0.96 -17.29 9.13
N PHE A 78 1.57 -16.52 8.23
CA PHE A 78 0.86 -15.83 7.16
C PHE A 78 0.14 -16.82 6.23
N SER A 79 0.81 -17.89 5.81
CA SER A 79 0.19 -18.94 4.98
C SER A 79 -0.99 -19.60 5.69
N THR A 80 -0.89 -19.85 6.99
CA THR A 80 -1.97 -20.45 7.79
C THR A 80 -3.14 -19.49 7.91
N PHE A 81 -2.86 -18.21 8.20
CA PHE A 81 -3.85 -17.13 8.22
C PHE A 81 -4.60 -17.04 6.89
N MET A 82 -3.90 -16.99 5.76
CA MET A 82 -4.51 -16.92 4.42
C MET A 82 -5.43 -18.10 4.08
N GLN A 83 -5.25 -19.26 4.72
CA GLN A 83 -6.12 -20.43 4.53
C GLN A 83 -7.39 -20.40 5.40
N GLN A 84 -7.36 -19.66 6.51
CA GLN A 84 -8.43 -19.62 7.51
C GLN A 84 -9.26 -18.33 7.43
N SER A 85 -8.72 -17.29 6.82
CA SER A 85 -9.31 -15.96 6.79
C SER A 85 -10.36 -15.73 5.72
N SER A 86 -11.22 -14.76 5.99
CA SER A 86 -12.18 -14.20 5.04
C SER A 86 -11.52 -13.13 4.15
N GLN A 87 -12.16 -12.79 3.03
CA GLN A 87 -11.66 -11.74 2.13
C GLN A 87 -11.64 -10.34 2.78
N ASP A 88 -12.46 -10.12 3.82
CA ASP A 88 -12.59 -8.85 4.53
C ASP A 88 -11.61 -8.71 5.72
N ASP A 89 -10.84 -9.76 6.02
CA ASP A 89 -9.86 -9.75 7.11
C ASP A 89 -8.66 -8.85 6.78
N GLU A 90 -8.06 -8.24 7.80
CA GLU A 90 -6.85 -7.42 7.66
C GLU A 90 -5.68 -8.28 7.16
N LEU A 91 -5.08 -7.90 6.03
CA LEU A 91 -3.99 -8.68 5.42
C LEU A 91 -2.78 -8.82 6.34
N ASN A 92 -2.44 -7.77 7.08
CA ASN A 92 -1.28 -7.74 7.97
C ASN A 92 -1.62 -8.14 9.41
N PHE A 93 -2.57 -9.06 9.57
CA PHE A 93 -2.93 -9.61 10.89
C PHE A 93 -1.68 -10.08 11.65
N ASN A 94 -1.55 -9.63 12.90
CA ASN A 94 -0.38 -9.89 13.76
C ASN A 94 0.98 -9.60 13.09
N SER A 95 1.02 -8.68 12.11
CA SER A 95 2.21 -8.34 11.33
C SER A 95 2.82 -9.49 10.52
N TYR A 96 2.10 -10.59 10.30
CA TYR A 96 2.67 -11.77 9.62
C TYR A 96 3.11 -11.46 8.19
N PHE A 97 2.32 -10.68 7.44
CA PHE A 97 2.71 -10.25 6.09
C PHE A 97 3.99 -9.43 6.13
N GLN A 98 4.04 -8.39 6.98
CA GLN A 98 5.18 -7.49 7.07
C GLN A 98 6.45 -8.23 7.46
N GLN A 99 6.36 -9.11 8.46
CA GLN A 99 7.52 -9.90 8.93
C GLN A 99 7.95 -10.96 7.90
N CYS A 100 7.03 -11.50 7.10
CA CYS A 100 7.37 -12.45 6.05
C CYS A 100 8.02 -11.75 4.84
N PHE A 101 7.36 -10.73 4.29
CA PHE A 101 7.74 -10.17 2.99
C PHE A 101 8.45 -8.83 3.06
N LEU A 102 8.19 -8.00 4.07
CA LEU A 102 8.69 -6.63 4.17
C LEU A 102 9.85 -6.45 5.16
N ASP A 103 10.35 -7.55 5.73
CA ASP A 103 11.57 -7.54 6.51
C ASP A 103 12.73 -6.95 5.70
N GLN A 104 13.59 -6.16 6.37
CA GLN A 104 14.67 -5.45 5.70
C GLN A 104 15.63 -6.42 4.98
N SER A 105 15.91 -7.58 5.58
CA SER A 105 16.79 -8.57 4.98
C SER A 105 16.20 -9.16 3.69
N VAL A 106 14.88 -9.41 3.68
CA VAL A 106 14.15 -9.90 2.50
C VAL A 106 14.18 -8.84 1.40
N SER A 107 13.81 -7.60 1.71
CA SER A 107 13.86 -6.47 0.76
C SER A 107 15.25 -6.31 0.13
N GLN A 108 16.31 -6.33 0.95
CA GLN A 108 17.69 -6.19 0.48
C GLN A 108 18.13 -7.38 -0.39
N LYS A 109 17.74 -8.60 -0.01
CA LYS A 109 18.08 -9.81 -0.77
C LYS A 109 17.41 -9.79 -2.15
N VAL A 110 16.13 -9.46 -2.23
CA VAL A 110 15.40 -9.33 -3.50
C VAL A 110 16.03 -8.27 -4.40
N ALA A 111 16.35 -7.08 -3.85
CA ALA A 111 17.01 -6.01 -4.59
C ALA A 111 18.39 -6.42 -5.13
N THR A 112 19.12 -7.24 -4.39
CA THR A 112 20.44 -7.76 -4.80
C THR A 112 20.32 -8.82 -5.88
N LEU A 113 19.32 -9.70 -5.81
CA LEU A 113 19.08 -10.75 -6.80
C LEU A 113 18.63 -10.16 -8.14
N SER A 114 17.71 -9.19 -8.11
CA SER A 114 17.24 -8.52 -9.32
C SER A 114 16.66 -7.15 -9.00
N SER A 115 17.38 -6.10 -9.42
CA SER A 115 16.87 -4.73 -9.38
C SER A 115 15.60 -4.58 -10.21
N PHE A 116 15.50 -5.31 -11.33
CA PHE A 116 14.29 -5.33 -12.15
C PHE A 116 13.10 -5.87 -11.36
N TYR A 117 13.21 -7.07 -10.79
CA TYR A 117 12.14 -7.69 -10.00
C TYR A 117 11.76 -6.78 -8.84
N PHE A 118 12.75 -6.24 -8.13
CA PHE A 118 12.53 -5.37 -6.99
C PHE A 118 11.66 -4.15 -7.34
N ASN A 119 11.99 -3.45 -8.43
CA ASN A 119 11.30 -2.22 -8.82
C ASN A 119 9.99 -2.46 -9.57
N LYS A 120 9.89 -3.53 -10.36
CA LYS A 120 8.74 -3.78 -11.26
C LYS A 120 7.69 -4.73 -10.69
N ILE A 121 8.08 -5.61 -9.76
CA ILE A 121 7.19 -6.61 -9.16
C ILE A 121 7.10 -6.38 -7.66
N TYR A 122 8.22 -6.45 -6.95
CA TYR A 122 8.21 -6.50 -5.50
C TYR A 122 7.65 -5.23 -4.84
N ILE A 123 8.13 -4.03 -5.23
CA ILE A 123 7.58 -2.77 -4.68
C ILE A 123 6.09 -2.61 -5.00
N PRO A 124 5.65 -2.74 -6.28
CA PRO A 124 4.22 -2.65 -6.60
C PRO A 124 3.35 -3.64 -5.83
N VAL A 125 3.75 -4.91 -5.77
CA VAL A 125 2.95 -5.98 -5.18
C VAL A 125 3.00 -5.95 -3.64
N TYR A 126 4.18 -5.90 -3.03
CA TYR A 126 4.30 -6.14 -1.58
C TYR A 126 4.31 -4.85 -0.76
N LYS A 127 4.74 -3.71 -1.32
CA LYS A 127 4.75 -2.42 -0.60
C LYS A 127 3.51 -1.59 -0.91
N LYS A 128 3.23 -1.32 -2.19
CA LYS A 128 2.12 -0.43 -2.57
C LYS A 128 0.75 -1.04 -2.34
N CYS A 129 0.56 -2.33 -2.64
CA CYS A 129 -0.75 -2.97 -2.43
C CYS A 129 -1.14 -3.13 -0.96
N LEU A 130 -0.22 -2.95 -0.02
CA LEU A 130 -0.54 -2.89 1.40
C LEU A 130 -0.96 -1.48 1.90
N GLY A 131 -0.88 -0.47 1.03
CA GLY A 131 -1.12 0.92 1.41
C GLY A 131 0.07 1.62 2.09
N PHE A 132 1.31 1.18 1.82
CA PHE A 132 2.54 1.88 2.23
C PHE A 132 3.14 2.74 1.10
#